data_AF-A0A7W8D4Z5-F1
#
_entry.id   AF-A0A7W8D4Z5-F1
#
_cell.length_a   1.000
_cell.length_b   1.000
_cell.length_c   1.000
_cell.angle_alpha   90.00
_cell.angle_beta   90.00
_cell.angle_gamma   90.00
#
_symmetry.space_group_name_H-M   'P 1'
#
loop_
_entity.id
_entity.type
_entity.pdbx_description
1 polymer ?
#
loop_
_entity_poly.entity_id
_entity_poly.type
_entity_poly.pdbx_seq_one_letter_code
_entity_poly.pdbx_strand_id
1 'polypeptide(L)'
;MLGRIMGNPEYVKETALILRALQEAREHFYETSTEFELAPYGHVETRDSNPFNLAPYHELLREHLPNLANEVNAFGHRIGQLEAWSKVLPDCEALDQLTLAIELIDSIALSAVQTPYALRFRFIFAASHLSHQANKATDPSWGESRLPNDTGIDYRVMKRCVERWSTGPSLLNSLSGLSDSAYSEATGNFRNLYNHSAPPRLVHGFSGLVSRKRDSETGTTRYGFGARPPLELAHLASTLSVQHGHALTSFHALSRLVKEQLAAVYAI
;
A
#
# COMPACT_ATOMS: atom_id res chain seq x y z
N MET A 1 15.97 42.69 1.71
CA MET A 1 15.50 41.55 2.53
C MET A 1 15.97 40.20 2.01
N LEU A 2 16.05 39.96 0.69
CA LEU A 2 16.54 38.69 0.11
C LEU A 2 18.04 38.39 0.38
N GLY A 3 18.89 39.41 0.51
CA GLY A 3 20.32 39.24 0.80
C GLY A 3 20.68 38.81 2.23
N ARG A 4 19.73 38.77 3.18
CA ARG A 4 19.97 38.30 4.56
C ARG A 4 19.62 36.83 4.77
N ILE A 5 18.84 36.22 3.88
CA ILE A 5 18.45 34.80 3.98
C ILE A 5 19.58 33.91 3.45
N MET A 6 20.35 34.36 2.45
CA MET A 6 21.52 33.63 1.91
C MET A 6 22.81 33.77 2.75
N GLY A 7 22.73 34.36 3.94
CA GLY A 7 23.91 34.66 4.78
C GLY A 7 23.91 34.01 6.16
N ASN A 8 22.93 33.18 6.48
CA ASN A 8 22.96 32.42 7.75
C ASN A 8 23.81 31.15 7.56
N PRO A 9 24.95 31.03 8.25
CA PRO A 9 25.84 29.87 8.11
C PRO A 9 25.13 28.55 8.41
N GLU A 10 24.15 28.54 9.32
CA GLU A 10 23.40 27.33 9.69
C GLU A 10 22.53 26.83 8.53
N TYR A 11 21.82 27.73 7.82
CA TYR A 11 21.03 27.34 6.65
C TYR A 11 21.90 26.82 5.51
N VAL A 12 23.09 27.39 5.33
CA VAL A 12 24.05 26.90 4.33
C VAL A 12 24.52 25.49 4.68
N LYS A 13 24.84 25.24 5.96
CA LYS A 13 25.25 23.92 6.44
C LYS A 13 24.14 22.87 6.29
N GLU A 14 22.92 23.20 6.70
CA GLU A 14 21.75 22.32 6.60
C GLU A 14 21.40 22.02 5.14
N THR A 15 21.41 23.03 4.26
CA THR A 15 21.18 22.82 2.82
C THR A 15 22.24 21.92 2.20
N ALA A 16 23.52 22.11 2.58
CA ALA A 16 24.61 21.26 2.09
C ALA A 16 24.46 19.80 2.57
N LEU A 17 24.04 19.59 3.82
CA LEU A 17 23.71 18.27 4.36
C LEU A 17 22.60 17.61 3.53
N ILE A 18 21.47 18.30 3.34
CA ILE A 18 20.30 17.77 2.61
C ILE A 18 20.68 17.39 1.17
N LEU A 19 21.40 18.27 0.46
CA LEU A 19 21.76 18.00 -0.93
C LEU A 19 22.71 16.81 -1.06
N ARG A 20 23.72 16.73 -0.19
CA ARG A 20 24.67 15.61 -0.18
C ARG A 20 23.94 14.29 0.11
N ALA A 21 23.17 14.25 1.20
CA ALA A 21 22.47 13.05 1.63
C ALA A 21 21.42 12.60 0.60
N LEU A 22 20.71 13.55 -0.03
CA LEU A 22 19.75 13.23 -1.11
C LEU A 22 20.45 12.68 -2.35
N GLN A 23 21.61 13.21 -2.72
CA GLN A 23 22.38 12.70 -3.84
C GLN A 23 22.83 11.26 -3.58
N GLU A 24 23.40 11.00 -2.41
CA GLU A 24 23.85 9.68 -1.98
C GLU A 24 22.68 8.67 -1.91
N ALA A 25 21.55 9.07 -1.34
CA ALA A 25 20.35 8.24 -1.32
C ALA A 25 19.83 7.94 -2.74
N ARG A 26 19.96 8.87 -3.69
CA ARG A 26 19.59 8.61 -5.09
C ARG A 26 20.53 7.62 -5.76
N GLU A 27 21.83 7.74 -5.51
CA GLU A 27 22.84 6.81 -6.04
C GLU A 27 22.52 5.39 -5.56
N HIS A 28 22.33 5.20 -4.25
CA HIS A 28 21.90 3.92 -3.69
C HIS A 28 20.54 3.44 -4.20
N PHE A 29 19.59 4.35 -4.40
CA PHE A 29 18.30 3.99 -4.97
C PHE A 29 18.46 3.44 -6.38
N TYR A 30 19.24 4.08 -7.26
CA TYR A 30 19.41 3.59 -8.62
C TYR A 30 20.17 2.26 -8.69
N GLU A 31 21.10 2.02 -7.77
CA GLU A 31 21.79 0.73 -7.65
C GLU A 31 20.84 -0.43 -7.34
N THR A 32 19.81 -0.22 -6.51
CA THR A 32 18.88 -1.29 -6.07
C THR A 32 17.49 -1.24 -6.74
N SER A 33 17.13 -0.13 -7.40
CA SER A 33 15.78 0.10 -7.94
C SER A 33 15.34 -0.88 -9.03
N THR A 34 16.27 -1.65 -9.60
CA THR A 34 15.97 -2.65 -10.64
C THR A 34 15.44 -3.97 -10.09
N GLU A 35 15.38 -4.15 -8.77
CA GLU A 35 15.00 -5.41 -8.13
C GLU A 35 13.48 -5.63 -8.04
N PHE A 36 12.66 -4.58 -8.16
CA PHE A 36 11.21 -4.72 -8.05
C PHE A 36 10.55 -5.04 -9.40
N GLU A 37 9.89 -6.19 -9.47
CA GLU A 37 9.02 -6.53 -10.60
C GLU A 37 7.85 -5.53 -10.67
N LEU A 38 7.62 -4.98 -11.87
CA LEU A 38 6.57 -4.00 -12.12
C LEU A 38 5.26 -4.69 -12.48
N ALA A 39 4.16 -4.18 -11.93
CA ALA A 39 2.82 -4.49 -12.40
C ALA A 39 2.68 -4.02 -13.87
N PRO A 40 2.32 -4.93 -14.79
CA PRO A 40 2.28 -4.62 -16.22
C PRO A 40 1.09 -3.72 -16.57
N TYR A 41 1.23 -3.02 -17.70
CA TYR A 41 0.20 -2.21 -18.33
C TYR A 41 -0.24 -2.86 -19.64
N GLY A 42 -1.50 -2.67 -20.03
CA GLY A 42 -2.01 -3.09 -21.34
C GLY A 42 -2.06 -4.61 -21.58
N HIS A 43 -1.77 -5.44 -20.58
CA HIS A 43 -1.75 -6.91 -20.68
C HIS A 43 -3.15 -7.53 -20.67
N VAL A 44 -4.19 -6.72 -20.49
CA VAL A 44 -5.60 -7.10 -20.62
C VAL A 44 -6.20 -6.26 -21.75
N GLU A 45 -6.51 -6.93 -22.86
CA GLU A 45 -7.06 -6.30 -24.06
C GLU A 45 -8.60 -6.41 -24.07
N THR A 46 -9.26 -5.35 -24.54
CA THR A 46 -10.70 -5.32 -24.80
C THR A 46 -10.93 -5.19 -26.30
N ARG A 47 -12.06 -5.68 -26.82
CA ARG A 47 -12.44 -5.46 -28.24
C ARG A 47 -12.65 -3.97 -28.52
N ASP A 48 -12.37 -3.54 -29.75
CA ASP A 48 -12.55 -2.15 -30.20
C ASP A 48 -14.03 -1.73 -30.28
N SER A 49 -14.92 -2.69 -30.54
CA SER A 49 -16.37 -2.49 -30.56
C SER A 49 -17.04 -3.35 -29.50
N ASN A 50 -17.66 -2.72 -28.50
CA ASN A 50 -18.37 -3.41 -27.43
C ASN A 50 -19.86 -3.05 -27.42
N PRO A 51 -20.76 -4.02 -27.15
CA PRO A 51 -22.15 -3.75 -26.84
C PRO A 51 -22.30 -2.72 -25.71
N PHE A 52 -23.29 -1.82 -25.83
CA PHE A 52 -23.48 -0.73 -24.87
C PHE A 52 -23.76 -1.21 -23.43
N ASN A 53 -24.38 -2.38 -23.27
CA ASN A 53 -24.61 -3.00 -21.96
C ASN A 53 -23.32 -3.37 -21.22
N LEU A 54 -22.17 -3.43 -21.92
CA LEU A 54 -20.86 -3.68 -21.32
C LEU A 54 -20.06 -2.39 -21.05
N ALA A 55 -20.58 -1.22 -21.45
CA ALA A 55 -19.89 0.05 -21.24
C ALA A 55 -19.48 0.27 -19.77
N PRO A 56 -20.34 -0.01 -18.74
CA PRO A 56 -19.92 0.11 -17.35
C PRO A 56 -18.72 -0.79 -16.99
N TYR A 57 -18.71 -2.04 -17.46
CA TYR A 57 -17.60 -2.96 -17.21
C TYR A 57 -16.29 -2.44 -17.79
N HIS A 58 -16.33 -1.96 -19.03
CA HIS A 58 -15.14 -1.45 -19.72
C HIS A 58 -14.59 -0.18 -19.10
N GLU A 59 -15.43 0.78 -18.72
CA GLU A 59 -14.98 2.00 -18.04
C GLU A 59 -14.34 1.68 -16.69
N LEU A 60 -14.97 0.83 -15.88
CA LEU A 60 -14.41 0.36 -14.61
C LEU A 60 -13.07 -0.35 -14.80
N LEU A 61 -12.92 -1.16 -15.86
CA LEU A 61 -11.67 -1.84 -16.17
C LEU A 61 -10.56 -0.85 -16.55
N ARG A 62 -10.88 0.10 -17.44
CA ARG A 62 -9.93 1.13 -17.92
C ARG A 62 -9.50 2.06 -16.79
N GLU A 63 -10.36 2.28 -15.80
CA GLU A 63 -10.01 3.05 -14.62
C GLU A 63 -9.19 2.23 -13.62
N HIS A 64 -9.70 1.10 -13.17
CA HIS A 64 -9.15 0.42 -12.00
C HIS A 64 -7.83 -0.29 -12.27
N LEU A 65 -7.68 -0.98 -13.41
CA LEU A 65 -6.49 -1.82 -13.62
C LEU A 65 -5.21 -0.99 -13.78
N PRO A 66 -5.18 0.09 -14.59
CA PRO A 66 -4.00 0.97 -14.66
C PRO A 66 -3.72 1.70 -13.34
N ASN A 67 -4.78 2.13 -12.63
CA ASN A 67 -4.61 2.79 -11.33
C ASN A 67 -3.99 1.84 -10.29
N LEU A 68 -4.45 0.59 -10.22
CA LEU A 68 -3.84 -0.42 -9.35
C LEU A 68 -2.38 -0.71 -9.74
N ALA A 69 -2.07 -0.80 -11.04
CA ALA A 69 -0.69 -0.97 -11.50
C ALA A 69 0.20 0.20 -11.04
N ASN A 70 -0.26 1.44 -11.23
CA ASN A 70 0.43 2.65 -10.78
C ASN A 70 0.70 2.63 -9.28
N GLU A 71 -0.28 2.20 -8.48
CA GLU A 71 -0.13 2.15 -7.03
C GLU A 71 0.82 1.07 -6.55
N VAL A 72 0.78 -0.12 -7.15
CA VAL A 72 1.74 -1.21 -6.86
C VAL A 72 3.15 -0.76 -7.23
N ASN A 73 3.34 -0.18 -8.41
CA ASN A 73 4.65 0.29 -8.88
C ASN A 73 5.18 1.44 -8.01
N ALA A 74 4.32 2.40 -7.65
CA ALA A 74 4.67 3.48 -6.73
C ALA A 74 4.98 2.95 -5.32
N PHE A 75 4.39 1.84 -4.90
CA PHE A 75 4.72 1.19 -3.63
C PHE A 75 6.15 0.64 -3.67
N GLY A 76 6.51 -0.13 -4.70
CA GLY A 76 7.88 -0.61 -4.90
C GLY A 76 8.90 0.53 -4.93
N HIS A 77 8.59 1.62 -5.64
CA HIS A 77 9.45 2.81 -5.66
C HIS A 77 9.73 3.38 -4.26
N ARG A 78 8.68 3.56 -3.43
CA ARG A 78 8.85 4.06 -2.06
C ARG A 78 9.68 3.11 -1.20
N ILE A 79 9.52 1.80 -1.38
CA ILE A 79 10.32 0.81 -0.65
C ILE A 79 11.80 0.99 -0.99
N GLY A 80 12.15 1.06 -2.27
CA GLY A 80 13.53 1.30 -2.68
C GLY A 80 14.10 2.62 -2.12
N GLN A 81 13.28 3.68 -2.01
CA GLN A 81 13.71 4.92 -1.37
C GLN A 81 14.04 4.71 0.12
N LEU A 82 13.25 3.92 0.85
CA LEU A 82 13.53 3.60 2.26
C LEU A 82 14.78 2.74 2.42
N GLU A 83 15.01 1.78 1.52
CA GLU A 83 16.24 0.98 1.50
C GLU A 83 17.46 1.86 1.27
N ALA A 84 17.38 2.81 0.33
CA ALA A 84 18.46 3.75 0.08
C ALA A 84 18.75 4.63 1.30
N TRP A 85 17.71 5.20 1.93
CA TRP A 85 17.87 5.98 3.15
C TRP A 85 18.41 5.16 4.32
N SER A 86 18.11 3.86 4.38
CA SER A 86 18.66 2.97 5.41
C SER A 86 20.17 2.78 5.31
N LYS A 87 20.78 3.06 4.14
CA LYS A 87 22.23 3.03 3.92
C LYS A 87 22.90 4.35 4.26
N VAL A 88 22.23 5.48 4.02
CA VAL A 88 22.79 6.84 4.24
C VAL A 88 22.74 7.27 5.70
N LEU A 89 21.65 6.97 6.41
CA LEU A 89 21.46 7.46 7.78
C LEU A 89 22.53 7.01 8.79
N PRO A 90 23.04 5.75 8.77
CA PRO A 90 24.03 5.31 9.76
C PRO A 90 25.31 6.15 9.81
N ASP A 91 25.70 6.78 8.71
CA ASP A 91 26.91 7.60 8.60
C ASP A 91 26.68 9.08 8.99
N CYS A 92 25.43 9.46 9.30
CA CYS A 92 25.07 10.80 9.73
C CYS A 92 25.09 10.93 11.26
N GLU A 93 25.37 12.12 11.79
CA GLU A 93 25.23 12.42 13.21
C GLU A 93 23.74 12.40 13.64
N ALA A 94 23.47 12.20 14.93
CA ALA A 94 22.10 12.04 15.43
C ALA A 94 21.15 13.22 15.10
N LEU A 95 21.65 14.46 15.16
CA LEU A 95 20.85 15.63 14.78
C LEU A 95 20.61 15.68 13.27
N ASP A 96 21.62 15.34 12.46
CA ASP A 96 21.48 15.27 11.00
C ASP A 96 20.48 14.18 10.60
N GLN A 97 20.53 13.01 11.25
CA GLN A 97 19.55 11.94 11.04
C GLN A 97 18.12 12.40 11.37
N LEU A 98 17.94 13.17 12.45
CA LEU A 98 16.64 13.73 12.82
C LEU A 98 16.14 14.73 11.77
N THR A 99 17.00 15.64 11.30
CA THR A 99 16.68 16.60 10.24
C THR A 99 16.28 15.87 8.95
N LEU A 100 17.09 14.90 8.51
CA LEU A 100 16.79 14.10 7.31
C LEU A 100 15.50 13.29 7.47
N ALA A 101 15.24 12.73 8.66
CA ALA A 101 14.02 12.00 8.95
C ALA A 101 12.78 12.87 8.75
N ILE A 102 12.76 14.05 9.38
CA ILE A 102 11.62 14.99 9.32
C ILE A 102 11.43 15.52 7.90
N GLU A 103 12.50 15.97 7.26
CA GLU A 103 12.40 16.71 5.99
C GLU A 103 12.18 15.80 4.78
N LEU A 104 12.72 14.57 4.79
CA LEU A 104 12.78 13.73 3.58
C LEU A 104 12.18 12.34 3.73
N ILE A 105 12.22 11.73 4.92
CA ILE A 105 11.97 10.29 5.07
C ILE A 105 10.57 10.00 5.62
N ASP A 106 10.11 10.76 6.61
CA ASP A 106 8.87 10.49 7.34
C ASP A 106 7.66 10.41 6.41
N SER A 107 7.57 11.31 5.42
CA SER A 107 6.46 11.31 4.45
C SER A 107 6.46 10.05 3.56
N ILE A 108 7.64 9.60 3.12
CA ILE A 108 7.81 8.39 2.31
C ILE A 108 7.46 7.16 3.14
N ALA A 109 8.03 7.05 4.34
CA ALA A 109 7.85 5.92 5.24
C ALA A 109 6.39 5.81 5.72
N LEU A 110 5.77 6.94 6.09
CA LEU A 110 4.36 6.99 6.48
C LEU A 110 3.46 6.51 5.34
N SER A 111 3.68 7.01 4.12
CA SER A 111 2.92 6.60 2.94
C SER A 111 3.11 5.10 2.66
N ALA A 112 4.34 4.61 2.70
CA ALA A 112 4.66 3.22 2.43
C ALA A 112 4.02 2.25 3.44
N VAL A 113 4.07 2.57 4.75
CA VAL A 113 3.46 1.75 5.81
C VAL A 113 1.92 1.66 5.70
N GLN A 114 1.27 2.68 5.16
CA GLN A 114 -0.19 2.65 5.00
C GLN A 114 -0.64 1.96 3.70
N THR A 115 0.26 1.86 2.71
CA THR A 115 -0.05 1.42 1.36
C THR A 115 -0.61 0.00 1.28
N PRO A 116 -0.09 -1.03 2.01
CA PRO A 116 -0.63 -2.39 1.94
C PRO A 116 -2.13 -2.47 2.28
N TYR A 117 -2.57 -1.73 3.31
CA TYR A 117 -3.98 -1.66 3.67
C TYR A 117 -4.80 -0.99 2.56
N ALA A 118 -4.33 0.15 2.05
CA ALA A 118 -5.03 0.89 1.00
C ALA A 118 -5.20 0.03 -0.28
N LEU A 119 -4.11 -0.62 -0.73
CA LEU A 119 -4.12 -1.54 -1.86
C LEU A 119 -5.12 -2.69 -1.66
N ARG A 120 -5.14 -3.31 -0.47
CA ARG A 120 -6.10 -4.38 -0.17
C ARG A 120 -7.54 -3.94 -0.44
N PHE A 121 -7.93 -2.75 0.04
CA PHE A 121 -9.28 -2.23 -0.16
C PHE A 121 -9.56 -1.80 -1.60
N ARG A 122 -8.57 -1.27 -2.30
CA ARG A 122 -8.70 -0.91 -3.72
C ARG A 122 -8.87 -2.14 -4.61
N PHE A 123 -8.15 -3.24 -4.32
CA PHE A 123 -8.39 -4.53 -4.96
C PHE A 123 -9.79 -5.08 -4.66
N ILE A 124 -10.23 -5.03 -3.40
CA ILE A 124 -11.58 -5.45 -2.99
C ILE A 124 -12.64 -4.68 -3.79
N PHE A 125 -12.48 -3.36 -3.91
CA PHE A 125 -13.38 -2.48 -4.64
C PHE A 125 -13.43 -2.83 -6.12
N ALA A 126 -12.28 -2.84 -6.79
CA ALA A 126 -12.17 -3.15 -8.22
C ALA A 126 -12.72 -4.53 -8.56
N ALA A 127 -12.35 -5.56 -7.80
CA ALA A 127 -12.83 -6.91 -8.01
C ALA A 127 -14.34 -7.05 -7.80
N SER A 128 -14.91 -6.34 -6.81
CA SER A 128 -16.36 -6.35 -6.57
C SER A 128 -17.13 -5.77 -7.74
N HIS A 129 -16.71 -4.60 -8.21
CA HIS A 129 -17.36 -3.87 -9.30
C HIS A 129 -17.26 -4.60 -10.63
N LEU A 130 -16.04 -5.00 -11.03
CA LEU A 130 -15.81 -5.74 -12.27
C LEU A 130 -16.60 -7.05 -12.28
N SER A 131 -16.49 -7.85 -11.21
CA SER A 131 -17.18 -9.14 -11.15
C SER A 131 -18.69 -8.97 -11.08
N HIS A 132 -19.21 -7.94 -10.42
CA HIS A 132 -20.65 -7.64 -10.44
C HIS A 132 -21.16 -7.37 -11.85
N GLN A 133 -20.48 -6.51 -12.62
CA GLN A 133 -20.88 -6.21 -13.99
C GLN A 133 -20.73 -7.44 -14.92
N ALA A 134 -19.66 -8.23 -14.77
CA ALA A 134 -19.52 -9.48 -15.51
C ALA A 134 -20.62 -10.50 -15.16
N ASN A 135 -21.00 -10.60 -13.89
CA ASN A 135 -22.07 -11.48 -13.46
C ASN A 135 -23.41 -11.04 -14.03
N LYS A 136 -23.72 -9.73 -14.02
CA LYS A 136 -24.93 -9.19 -14.66
C LYS A 136 -25.01 -9.49 -16.16
N ALA A 137 -23.87 -9.43 -16.85
CA ALA A 137 -23.81 -9.72 -18.28
C ALA A 137 -24.01 -11.23 -18.58
N THR A 138 -23.54 -12.11 -17.69
CA THR A 138 -23.46 -13.56 -17.94
C THR A 138 -24.48 -14.42 -17.21
N ASP A 139 -25.24 -13.84 -16.29
CA ASP A 139 -26.27 -14.54 -15.50
C ASP A 139 -27.52 -13.66 -15.34
N PRO A 140 -28.62 -13.99 -16.04
CA PRO A 140 -29.88 -13.26 -15.93
C PRO A 140 -30.48 -13.23 -14.52
N SER A 141 -30.09 -14.15 -13.63
CA SER A 141 -30.55 -14.20 -12.24
C SER A 141 -29.75 -13.27 -11.31
N TRP A 142 -28.65 -12.69 -11.79
CA TRP A 142 -27.79 -11.81 -11.01
C TRP A 142 -28.39 -10.40 -10.91
N GLY A 143 -29.01 -10.09 -9.78
CA GLY A 143 -29.64 -8.80 -9.51
C GLY A 143 -28.68 -7.69 -9.06
N GLU A 144 -29.07 -6.43 -9.32
CA GLU A 144 -28.31 -5.22 -8.96
C GLU A 144 -28.00 -5.13 -7.45
N SER A 145 -28.96 -5.52 -6.60
CA SER A 145 -28.84 -5.44 -5.13
C SER A 145 -27.74 -6.31 -4.53
N ARG A 146 -27.09 -7.17 -5.33
CA ARG A 146 -25.96 -8.00 -4.89
C ARG A 146 -24.67 -7.19 -4.70
N LEU A 147 -24.60 -5.97 -5.25
CA LEU A 147 -23.56 -4.99 -4.95
C LEU A 147 -24.18 -3.84 -4.13
N PRO A 148 -23.74 -3.60 -2.89
CA PRO A 148 -24.20 -2.45 -2.11
C PRO A 148 -23.58 -1.15 -2.65
N ASN A 149 -24.01 -0.02 -2.10
CA ASN A 149 -23.32 1.25 -2.28
C ASN A 149 -21.84 1.13 -1.89
N ASP A 150 -20.98 1.97 -2.48
CA ASP A 150 -19.52 1.90 -2.34
C ASP A 150 -19.01 1.83 -0.90
N THR A 151 -19.65 2.55 0.03
CA THR A 151 -19.28 2.54 1.46
C THR A 151 -19.53 1.21 2.15
N GLY A 152 -20.36 0.35 1.57
CA GLY A 152 -20.67 -1.00 2.05
C GLY A 152 -19.85 -2.10 1.37
N ILE A 153 -18.95 -1.77 0.45
CA ILE A 153 -18.11 -2.76 -0.23
C ILE A 153 -16.99 -3.21 0.72
N ASP A 154 -17.02 -4.49 1.08
CA ASP A 154 -16.02 -5.14 1.91
C ASP A 154 -15.55 -6.47 1.31
N TYR A 155 -14.67 -7.18 2.03
CA TYR A 155 -14.15 -8.47 1.58
C TYR A 155 -15.26 -9.53 1.38
N ARG A 156 -16.36 -9.49 2.15
CA ARG A 156 -17.47 -10.45 2.00
C ARG A 156 -18.27 -10.18 0.73
N VAL A 157 -18.50 -8.90 0.41
CA VAL A 157 -19.10 -8.47 -0.85
C VAL A 157 -18.24 -8.94 -2.02
N MET A 158 -16.95 -8.63 -2.00
CA MET A 158 -16.03 -9.05 -3.06
C MET A 158 -16.03 -10.57 -3.22
N LYS A 159 -15.91 -11.32 -2.13
CA LYS A 159 -15.95 -12.80 -2.14
C LYS A 159 -17.18 -13.32 -2.87
N ARG A 160 -18.37 -12.80 -2.55
CA ARG A 160 -19.62 -13.19 -3.21
C ARG A 160 -19.60 -12.85 -4.70
N CYS A 161 -19.05 -11.71 -5.10
CA CYS A 161 -18.98 -11.34 -6.51
C CYS A 161 -18.02 -12.22 -7.31
N VAL A 162 -16.91 -12.67 -6.71
CA VAL A 162 -15.88 -13.46 -7.40
C VAL A 162 -16.09 -14.97 -7.35
N GLU A 163 -16.98 -15.49 -6.49
CA GLU A 163 -17.03 -16.92 -6.13
C GLU A 163 -17.34 -17.87 -7.29
N ARG A 164 -18.07 -17.41 -8.31
CA ARG A 164 -18.44 -18.23 -9.47
C ARG A 164 -17.34 -18.35 -10.52
N TRP A 165 -16.32 -17.50 -10.44
CA TRP A 165 -15.21 -17.49 -11.38
C TRP A 165 -14.14 -18.47 -10.91
N SER A 166 -13.65 -19.31 -11.82
CA SER A 166 -12.68 -20.36 -11.49
C SER A 166 -11.36 -19.79 -10.96
N THR A 167 -11.00 -18.58 -11.39
CA THR A 167 -9.80 -17.86 -10.90
C THR A 167 -10.05 -17.03 -9.64
N GLY A 168 -11.31 -16.85 -9.22
CA GLY A 168 -11.70 -16.09 -8.04
C GLY A 168 -11.00 -16.52 -6.74
N PRO A 169 -10.91 -17.84 -6.42
CA PRO A 169 -10.17 -18.33 -5.26
C PRO A 169 -8.70 -17.90 -5.24
N SER A 170 -8.04 -17.80 -6.40
CA SER A 170 -6.65 -17.34 -6.45
C SER A 170 -6.49 -15.89 -6.01
N LEU A 171 -7.46 -15.02 -6.33
CA LEU A 171 -7.47 -13.63 -5.88
C LEU A 171 -7.78 -13.53 -4.38
N LEU A 172 -8.72 -14.32 -3.89
CA LEU A 172 -9.07 -14.35 -2.46
C LEU A 172 -7.87 -14.72 -1.58
N ASN A 173 -7.10 -15.73 -2.02
CA ASN A 173 -5.91 -16.21 -1.32
C ASN A 173 -4.74 -15.23 -1.41
N SER A 174 -4.53 -14.57 -2.55
CA SER A 174 -3.45 -13.57 -2.65
C SER A 174 -3.73 -12.34 -1.79
N LEU A 175 -4.99 -11.89 -1.73
CA LEU A 175 -5.39 -10.74 -0.93
C LEU A 175 -5.30 -10.97 0.57
N SER A 176 -5.36 -12.23 1.05
CA SER A 176 -5.26 -12.48 2.49
C SER A 176 -3.89 -12.13 3.06
N GLY A 177 -2.82 -12.17 2.25
CA GLY A 177 -1.46 -11.80 2.67
C GLY A 177 -1.20 -10.29 2.75
N LEU A 178 -2.07 -9.46 2.14
CA LEU A 178 -1.95 -8.00 2.22
C LEU A 178 -2.48 -7.47 3.55
N SER A 179 -1.66 -6.68 4.25
CA SER A 179 -1.99 -6.07 5.54
C SER A 179 -2.52 -7.11 6.54
N ASP A 180 -1.86 -8.28 6.59
CA ASP A 180 -2.20 -9.36 7.49
C ASP A 180 -1.75 -9.09 8.93
N SER A 181 -1.99 -10.05 9.83
CA SER A 181 -1.59 -9.92 11.23
C SER A 181 -0.09 -9.89 11.42
N ALA A 182 0.68 -10.64 10.60
CA ALA A 182 2.14 -10.64 10.66
C ALA A 182 2.71 -9.27 10.30
N TYR A 183 2.17 -8.64 9.25
CA TYR A 183 2.51 -7.26 8.90
C TYR A 183 2.15 -6.25 10.00
N SER A 184 0.95 -6.40 10.58
CA SER A 184 0.52 -5.54 11.68
C SER A 184 1.47 -5.67 12.88
N GLU A 185 1.88 -6.88 13.23
CA GLU A 185 2.83 -7.11 14.32
C GLU A 185 4.22 -6.53 14.02
N ALA A 186 4.76 -6.81 12.82
CA ALA A 186 6.07 -6.32 12.38
C ALA A 186 6.15 -4.78 12.35
N THR A 187 5.04 -4.11 12.06
CA THR A 187 4.95 -2.64 12.08
C THR A 187 4.50 -2.07 13.43
N GLY A 188 4.40 -2.89 14.48
CA GLY A 188 3.97 -2.44 15.81
C GLY A 188 2.53 -1.90 15.84
N ASN A 189 1.67 -2.44 14.97
CA ASN A 189 0.28 -2.04 14.72
C ASN A 189 0.17 -0.58 14.27
N PHE A 190 1.14 -0.13 13.45
CA PHE A 190 1.32 1.28 13.08
C PHE A 190 0.02 1.91 12.59
N ARG A 191 -0.64 1.33 11.58
CA ARG A 191 -1.87 1.87 10.99
C ARG A 191 -2.96 2.14 12.02
N ASN A 192 -3.23 1.16 12.88
CA ASN A 192 -4.29 1.29 13.89
C ASN A 192 -3.93 2.40 14.88
N LEU A 193 -2.68 2.42 15.34
CA LEU A 193 -2.22 3.43 16.30
C LEU A 193 -2.12 4.82 15.67
N TYR A 194 -1.78 4.93 14.39
CA TYR A 194 -1.76 6.20 13.66
C TYR A 194 -3.14 6.87 13.65
N ASN A 195 -4.22 6.08 13.56
CA ASN A 195 -5.59 6.62 13.54
C ASN A 195 -6.22 6.79 14.93
N HIS A 196 -5.73 6.09 15.94
CA HIS A 196 -6.41 6.01 17.25
C HIS A 196 -5.55 6.42 18.45
N SER A 197 -4.24 6.61 18.27
CA SER A 197 -3.27 6.80 19.36
C SER A 197 -1.94 7.36 18.83
N ALA A 198 -0.82 6.94 19.42
CA ALA A 198 0.54 7.24 18.99
C ALA A 198 1.18 5.96 18.40
N PRO A 199 1.49 5.93 17.09
CA PRO A 199 2.22 4.82 16.48
C PRO A 199 3.70 4.82 16.88
N PRO A 200 4.43 3.71 16.63
CA PRO A 200 5.89 3.72 16.60
C PRO A 200 6.42 4.91 15.77
N ARG A 201 7.50 5.54 16.23
CA ARG A 201 8.18 6.56 15.41
C ARG A 201 8.94 5.88 14.29
N LEU A 202 9.28 6.65 13.27
CA LEU A 202 10.11 6.21 12.15
C LEU A 202 11.50 6.79 12.38
N VAL A 203 12.55 5.97 12.24
CA VAL A 203 13.96 6.36 12.45
C VAL A 203 14.33 6.73 13.90
N HIS A 204 13.70 7.74 14.50
CA HIS A 204 14.08 8.30 15.80
C HIS A 204 12.91 8.40 16.78
N GLY A 205 13.22 8.17 18.05
CA GLY A 205 12.33 8.45 19.17
C GLY A 205 11.48 7.26 19.62
N PHE A 206 11.18 7.26 20.92
CA PHE A 206 10.34 6.24 21.53
C PHE A 206 8.87 6.67 21.54
N SER A 207 7.98 5.68 21.49
CA SER A 207 6.53 5.89 21.59
C SER A 207 5.90 4.96 22.63
N GLY A 208 4.61 5.15 22.91
CA GLY A 208 3.83 4.18 23.68
C GLY A 208 4.20 4.05 25.16
N LEU A 209 4.81 5.08 25.76
CA LEU A 209 5.29 5.12 27.15
C LEU A 209 4.27 4.61 28.19
N VAL A 210 2.98 4.79 27.90
CA VAL A 210 1.87 4.32 28.72
C VAL A 210 0.94 3.48 27.86
N SER A 211 0.60 2.28 28.34
CA SER A 211 -0.40 1.41 27.75
C SER A 211 -1.48 1.08 28.75
N ARG A 212 -2.72 0.91 28.27
CA ARG A 212 -3.88 0.52 29.08
C ARG A 212 -4.45 -0.78 28.52
N LYS A 213 -4.53 -1.82 29.35
CA LYS A 213 -5.18 -3.08 29.01
C LYS A 213 -6.33 -3.32 29.99
N ARG A 214 -7.51 -3.64 29.46
CA ARG A 214 -8.63 -4.13 30.27
C ARG A 214 -8.59 -5.65 30.22
N ASP A 215 -8.51 -6.27 31.37
CA ASP A 215 -8.63 -7.72 31.53
C ASP A 215 -10.08 -8.11 31.22
N SER A 216 -10.27 -8.98 30.23
CA SER A 216 -11.61 -9.36 29.75
C SER A 216 -12.35 -10.27 30.72
N GLU A 217 -11.65 -10.99 31.59
CA GLU A 217 -12.24 -11.94 32.54
C GLU A 217 -12.60 -11.25 33.86
N THR A 218 -11.71 -10.41 34.38
CA THR A 218 -11.91 -9.72 35.66
C THR A 218 -12.51 -8.33 35.51
N GLY A 219 -12.55 -7.78 34.29
CA GLY A 219 -12.99 -6.41 34.01
C GLY A 219 -12.02 -5.33 34.48
N THR A 220 -10.93 -5.71 35.14
CA THR A 220 -9.96 -4.82 35.79
C THR A 220 -9.07 -4.13 34.77
N THR A 221 -8.75 -2.86 35.01
CA THR A 221 -7.83 -2.10 34.15
C THR A 221 -6.41 -2.18 34.70
N ARG A 222 -5.43 -2.53 33.85
CA ARG A 222 -4.01 -2.45 34.16
C ARG A 222 -3.34 -1.41 33.26
N TYR A 223 -2.40 -0.67 33.84
CA TYR A 223 -1.53 0.25 33.12
C TYR A 223 -0.12 -0.35 33.05
N GLY A 224 0.45 -0.36 31.86
CA GLY A 224 1.84 -0.76 31.63
C GLY A 224 2.66 0.47 31.26
N PHE A 225 3.83 0.60 31.86
CA PHE A 225 4.81 1.64 31.52
C PHE A 225 5.96 0.99 30.76
N GLY A 226 6.24 1.49 29.55
CA GLY A 226 7.28 0.93 28.70
C GLY A 226 7.40 1.70 27.39
N ALA A 227 8.60 1.78 26.85
CA ALA A 227 8.88 2.49 25.62
C ALA A 227 8.91 1.51 24.43
N ARG A 228 8.33 1.90 23.30
CA ARG A 228 8.50 1.19 22.02
C ARG A 228 9.58 1.88 21.20
N PRO A 229 10.60 1.14 20.71
CA PRO A 229 11.62 1.71 19.85
C PRO A 229 11.02 2.20 18.52
N PRO A 230 11.72 3.08 17.80
CA PRO A 230 11.33 3.44 16.45
C PRO A 230 11.40 2.22 15.51
N LEU A 231 10.70 2.31 14.38
CA LEU A 231 10.85 1.38 13.28
C LEU A 231 12.12 1.73 12.50
N GLU A 232 13.05 0.77 12.48
CA GLU A 232 14.27 0.84 11.69
C GLU A 232 13.96 0.73 10.19
N LEU A 233 14.55 1.61 9.37
CA LEU A 233 14.22 1.68 7.95
C LEU A 233 14.54 0.38 7.20
N ALA A 234 15.67 -0.26 7.50
CA ALA A 234 16.05 -1.51 6.84
C ALA A 234 15.04 -2.64 7.13
N HIS A 235 14.62 -2.77 8.40
CA HIS A 235 13.61 -3.76 8.78
C HIS A 235 12.24 -3.43 8.18
N LEU A 236 11.86 -2.15 8.19
CA LEU A 236 10.61 -1.68 7.60
C LEU A 236 10.58 -1.95 6.09
N ALA A 237 11.63 -1.59 5.37
CA ALA A 237 11.72 -1.83 3.93
C ALA A 237 11.61 -3.32 3.59
N SER A 238 12.35 -4.19 4.29
CA SER A 238 12.23 -5.64 4.12
C SER A 238 10.81 -6.15 4.35
N THR A 239 10.14 -5.67 5.40
CA THR A 239 8.75 -6.00 5.71
C THR A 239 7.79 -5.53 4.60
N LEU A 240 8.02 -4.34 4.04
CA LEU A 240 7.22 -3.80 2.95
C LEU A 240 7.48 -4.51 1.62
N SER A 241 8.70 -4.98 1.34
CA SER A 241 9.03 -5.78 0.16
C SER A 241 8.19 -7.07 0.08
N VAL A 242 7.97 -7.73 1.22
CA VAL A 242 7.05 -8.88 1.31
C VAL A 242 5.62 -8.48 0.93
N GLN A 243 5.14 -7.35 1.46
CA GLN A 243 3.81 -6.82 1.11
C GLN A 243 3.69 -6.41 -0.36
N HIS A 244 4.76 -5.87 -0.96
CA HIS A 244 4.81 -5.58 -2.39
C HIS A 244 4.66 -6.86 -3.22
N GLY A 245 5.35 -7.94 -2.85
CA GLY A 245 5.17 -9.25 -3.48
C GLY A 245 3.71 -9.76 -3.41
N HIS A 246 3.05 -9.59 -2.26
CA HIS A 246 1.61 -9.90 -2.13
C HIS A 246 0.72 -9.00 -2.99
N ALA A 247 1.06 -7.71 -3.11
CA ALA A 247 0.33 -6.76 -3.95
C ALA A 247 0.42 -7.14 -5.43
N LEU A 248 1.63 -7.46 -5.90
CA LEU A 248 1.89 -7.88 -7.27
C LEU A 248 1.21 -9.22 -7.59
N THR A 249 1.29 -10.19 -6.68
CA THR A 249 0.56 -11.47 -6.81
C THR A 249 -0.95 -11.24 -6.92
N SER A 250 -1.50 -10.32 -6.13
CA SER A 250 -2.92 -9.95 -6.17
C SER A 250 -3.30 -9.23 -7.46
N PHE A 251 -2.42 -8.37 -7.99
CA PHE A 251 -2.59 -7.73 -9.28
C PHE A 251 -2.68 -8.75 -10.42
N HIS A 252 -1.78 -9.73 -10.45
CA HIS A 252 -1.82 -10.80 -11.45
C HIS A 252 -3.04 -11.72 -11.29
N ALA A 253 -3.46 -11.99 -10.05
CA ALA A 253 -4.67 -12.76 -9.79
C ALA A 253 -5.93 -12.02 -10.28
N LEU A 254 -6.04 -10.71 -10.02
CA LEU A 254 -7.13 -9.87 -10.55
C LEU A 254 -7.09 -9.84 -12.08
N SER A 255 -5.90 -9.72 -12.68
CA SER A 255 -5.73 -9.72 -14.13
C SER A 255 -6.23 -11.02 -14.78
N ARG A 256 -5.96 -12.17 -14.14
CA ARG A 256 -6.50 -13.47 -14.60
C ARG A 256 -8.02 -13.54 -14.48
N LEU A 257 -8.57 -13.04 -13.37
CA LEU A 257 -10.02 -12.94 -13.17
C LEU A 257 -10.69 -12.09 -14.25
N VAL A 258 -10.14 -10.93 -14.56
CA VAL A 258 -10.66 -10.06 -15.60
C VAL A 258 -10.58 -10.72 -16.98
N LYS A 259 -9.50 -11.44 -17.29
CA LYS A 259 -9.37 -12.18 -18.55
C LYS A 259 -10.43 -13.27 -18.69
N GLU A 260 -10.69 -14.02 -17.63
CA GLU A 260 -11.77 -15.03 -17.58
C GLU A 260 -13.14 -14.36 -17.80
N GLN A 261 -13.40 -13.24 -17.12
CA GLN A 261 -14.64 -12.48 -17.24
C GLN A 261 -14.87 -11.94 -18.66
N LEU A 262 -13.86 -11.31 -19.25
CA LEU A 262 -13.93 -10.82 -20.63
C LEU A 262 -14.21 -11.95 -21.60
N ALA A 263 -13.56 -13.11 -21.45
CA ALA A 263 -13.81 -14.27 -22.29
C ALA A 263 -15.27 -14.75 -22.20
N ALA A 264 -15.84 -14.81 -20.99
CA ALA A 264 -17.23 -15.20 -20.78
C ALA A 264 -18.23 -14.17 -21.31
N VAL A 265 -17.99 -12.88 -21.04
CA VAL A 265 -18.84 -11.76 -21.47
C VAL A 265 -18.88 -11.65 -23.00
N TYR A 266 -17.75 -11.92 -23.68
CA TYR A 266 -17.63 -11.85 -25.13
C TYR A 266 -18.11 -13.09 -25.89
N ALA A 267 -18.46 -14.15 -25.17
CA ALA A 267 -19.05 -15.37 -25.73
C ALA A 267 -20.59 -15.30 -25.87
N ILE A 268 -21.20 -14.22 -25.36
CA ILE A 268 -22.64 -13.91 -25.43
C ILE A 268 -22.91 -13.05 -26.65
#